data_AF-A0A820BNJ0-F1
#
_entry.id   AF-A0A820BNJ0-F1
#
_cell.length_a   1.000
_cell.length_b   1.000
_cell.length_c   1.000
_cell.angle_alpha   90.00
_cell.angle_beta   90.00
_cell.angle_gamma   90.00
#
_symmetry.space_group_name_H-M   'P 1'
#
loop_
_entity.id
_entity.type
_entity.pdbx_description
1 polymer ?
#
loop_
_entity_poly.entity_id
_entity_poly.type
_entity_poly.pdbx_seq_one_letter_code
_entity_poly.pdbx_strand_id
1 'polypeptide(L)'
;MLSYDSNSQQIVSNIVRHLQLRRMPLWLNQEKETTDDLKKSLAEGVENAAVVCCFMTPNYEKSYFCQLELQYAQKRQKRIIPCMLTDTKVWKPSDWLESITKDLVPIDFHDVSELSAMQEKVEELIHRIEDQPPTPQHILSHVDDLPSYLFELIKYKYKQDSRIERFMNPTRSFPIDQSYINLAIVETKDQQEKEKKLRDSQYSDVIMEAFENIHGTKTSIDIKDIFTKCKDQTRNVLVFGGAGIGKSTFCQYIAYQWATGMIWQEYELIALIPLRSLTADRYPILSAGTNYSLIDILRNECFSFDQYLSEKDEKQLQEQFHNSRILWLLDGYDEIVQNVPTYLKSLLNDQLLKTSHHIVTSRRYMNNLSHSVQLEITGFTDDNITNVWSNTDWATTQIMTMTMLYDKLTEWICRRYLKRQRDVSTDLLGENDVYEQCKNELAFLECLAIIGIESNAIVLGPDLLQKAQ
;
A
#
# COMPACT_ATOMS: atom_id res chain seq x y z
N MET A 1 -13.16 17.79 -21.44
CA MET A 1 -12.99 16.37 -21.06
C MET A 1 -14.35 15.76 -20.82
N LEU A 2 -14.58 14.53 -21.31
CA LEU A 2 -15.76 13.75 -20.96
C LEU A 2 -15.36 12.68 -19.95
N SER A 3 -15.99 12.69 -18.77
CA SER A 3 -15.80 11.70 -17.70
C SER A 3 -17.02 10.79 -17.63
N TYR A 4 -16.81 9.48 -17.74
CA TYR A 4 -17.90 8.49 -17.80
C TYR A 4 -17.40 7.11 -17.39
N ASP A 5 -18.32 6.24 -16.96
CA ASP A 5 -18.01 4.85 -16.64
C ASP A 5 -18.01 3.96 -17.91
N SER A 6 -17.31 2.82 -17.88
CA SER A 6 -17.17 1.95 -19.05
C SER A 6 -18.50 1.40 -19.59
N ASN A 7 -19.54 1.25 -18.75
CA ASN A 7 -20.85 0.80 -19.23
C ASN A 7 -21.58 1.87 -20.06
N SER A 8 -21.14 3.13 -19.94
CA SER A 8 -21.69 4.27 -20.68
C SER A 8 -20.99 4.50 -22.03
N GLN A 9 -19.99 3.66 -22.39
CA GLN A 9 -19.15 3.81 -23.59
C GLN A 9 -19.98 3.97 -24.88
N GLN A 10 -21.04 3.19 -25.05
CA GLN A 10 -21.84 3.20 -26.28
C GLN A 10 -22.56 4.54 -26.48
N ILE A 11 -23.20 5.07 -25.44
CA ILE A 11 -23.93 6.34 -25.49
C ILE A 11 -22.95 7.49 -25.65
N VAL A 12 -21.86 7.51 -24.87
CA VAL A 12 -20.85 8.57 -24.93
C VAL A 12 -20.13 8.59 -26.28
N SER A 13 -19.87 7.44 -26.90
CA SER A 13 -19.27 7.37 -28.25
C SER A 13 -20.13 8.04 -29.32
N ASN A 14 -21.46 7.95 -29.20
CA ASN A 14 -22.38 8.67 -30.09
C ASN A 14 -22.29 10.19 -29.88
N ILE A 15 -22.27 10.64 -28.62
CA ILE A 15 -22.11 12.06 -28.25
C ILE A 15 -20.78 12.61 -28.77
N VAL A 16 -19.69 11.85 -28.60
CA VAL A 16 -18.35 12.19 -29.11
C VAL A 16 -18.38 12.45 -30.61
N ARG A 17 -19.02 11.56 -31.38
CA ARG A 17 -19.11 11.71 -32.83
C ARG A 17 -19.78 13.03 -33.22
N HIS A 18 -20.83 13.44 -32.51
CA HIS A 18 -21.50 14.72 -32.74
C HIS A 18 -20.64 15.92 -32.35
N LEU A 19 -19.94 15.87 -31.21
CA LEU A 19 -19.01 16.93 -30.78
C LEU A 19 -17.82 17.09 -31.74
N GLN A 20 -17.30 15.98 -32.30
CA GLN A 20 -16.23 16.01 -33.31
C GLN A 20 -16.66 16.67 -34.61
N LEU A 21 -17.92 16.51 -35.05
CA LEU A 21 -18.45 17.18 -36.24
C LEU A 21 -18.44 18.71 -36.10
N ARG A 22 -18.49 19.22 -34.86
CA ARG A 22 -18.38 20.65 -34.52
C ARG A 22 -16.94 21.11 -34.28
N ARG A 23 -15.94 20.24 -34.54
CA ARG A 23 -14.50 20.50 -34.37
C ARG A 23 -14.12 20.93 -32.94
N MET A 24 -14.85 20.45 -31.93
CA MET A 24 -14.50 20.72 -30.54
C MET A 24 -13.27 19.90 -30.13
N PRO A 25 -12.31 20.48 -29.41
CA PRO A 25 -11.21 19.73 -28.83
C PRO A 25 -11.75 18.82 -27.72
N LEU A 26 -11.63 17.51 -27.92
CA LEU A 26 -12.16 16.51 -26.99
C LEU A 26 -11.02 15.73 -26.36
N TRP A 27 -11.19 15.47 -25.08
CA TRP A 27 -10.36 14.53 -24.35
C TRP A 27 -11.26 13.40 -23.87
N LEU A 28 -10.85 12.18 -24.21
CA LEU A 28 -11.52 10.93 -23.88
C LEU A 28 -10.50 9.98 -23.25
N ASN A 29 -10.92 9.27 -22.21
CA ASN A 29 -10.23 8.06 -21.79
C ASN A 29 -10.29 7.07 -22.96
N GLN A 30 -9.18 6.93 -23.70
CA GLN A 30 -9.00 5.82 -24.61
C GLN A 30 -8.77 4.57 -23.78
N GLU A 31 -9.42 3.45 -24.14
CA GLU A 31 -9.15 2.14 -23.55
C GLU A 31 -7.65 1.85 -23.68
N LYS A 32 -6.92 1.94 -22.58
CA LYS A 32 -5.47 1.69 -22.52
C LYS A 32 -5.21 0.45 -21.66
N GLU A 33 -4.24 -0.34 -22.11
CA GLU A 33 -3.98 -1.72 -21.69
C GLU A 33 -3.45 -1.87 -20.25
N THR A 34 -3.08 -0.78 -19.55
CA THR A 34 -2.52 -0.84 -18.19
C THR A 34 -3.08 0.23 -17.23
N THR A 35 -3.09 -0.09 -15.93
CA THR A 35 -3.56 0.80 -14.85
C THR A 35 -2.71 2.05 -14.63
N ASP A 36 -1.44 2.06 -15.03
CA ASP A 36 -0.55 3.22 -14.85
C ASP A 36 -0.71 4.26 -15.98
N ASP A 37 -1.06 3.81 -17.20
CA ASP A 37 -1.40 4.71 -18.31
C ASP A 37 -2.71 5.46 -18.05
N LEU A 38 -3.66 4.84 -17.32
CA LEU A 38 -4.92 5.44 -16.91
C LEU A 38 -4.72 6.60 -15.91
N LYS A 39 -3.74 6.50 -15.00
CA LYS A 39 -3.47 7.51 -13.95
C LYS A 39 -2.85 8.79 -14.50
N LYS A 40 -1.90 8.68 -15.44
CA LYS A 40 -1.29 9.86 -16.12
C LYS A 40 -2.29 10.56 -17.04
N SER A 41 -3.09 9.76 -17.76
CA SER A 41 -4.17 10.24 -18.63
C SER A 41 -5.15 11.12 -17.82
N LEU A 42 -5.58 10.66 -16.65
CA LEU A 42 -6.56 11.35 -15.80
C LEU A 42 -6.17 12.78 -15.41
N ALA A 43 -4.96 12.97 -14.88
CA ALA A 43 -4.50 14.30 -14.46
C ALA A 43 -4.32 15.24 -15.67
N GLU A 44 -3.73 14.73 -16.75
CA GLU A 44 -3.53 15.48 -17.99
C GLU A 44 -4.87 15.91 -18.61
N GLY A 45 -5.86 15.02 -18.61
CA GLY A 45 -7.20 15.28 -19.14
C GLY A 45 -7.92 16.38 -18.40
N VAL A 46 -7.89 16.36 -17.07
CA VAL A 46 -8.55 17.40 -16.24
C VAL A 46 -7.79 18.72 -16.31
N GLU A 47 -6.46 18.70 -16.24
CA GLU A 47 -5.63 19.92 -16.29
C GLU A 47 -5.82 20.69 -17.58
N ASN A 48 -5.84 19.98 -18.72
CA ASN A 48 -6.01 20.59 -20.04
C ASN A 48 -7.48 20.87 -20.39
N ALA A 49 -8.44 20.39 -19.60
CA ALA A 49 -9.84 20.66 -19.82
C ALA A 49 -10.23 22.07 -19.37
N ALA A 50 -10.95 22.79 -20.24
CA ALA A 50 -11.70 23.99 -19.84
C ALA A 50 -13.01 23.61 -19.12
N VAL A 51 -13.64 22.53 -19.57
CA VAL A 51 -14.91 22.01 -19.07
C VAL A 51 -14.82 20.50 -18.91
N VAL A 52 -15.33 19.99 -17.80
CA VAL A 52 -15.48 18.56 -17.49
C VAL A 52 -16.96 18.21 -17.52
N CYS A 53 -17.36 17.37 -18.47
CA CYS A 53 -18.73 16.85 -18.55
C CYS A 53 -18.77 15.47 -17.89
N CYS A 54 -19.46 15.33 -16.77
CA CYS A 54 -19.60 14.04 -16.06
C CYS A 54 -20.91 13.35 -16.42
N PHE A 55 -20.82 12.18 -17.05
CA PHE A 55 -21.97 11.37 -17.43
C PHE A 55 -22.34 10.43 -16.28
N MET A 56 -23.36 10.83 -15.52
CA MET A 56 -23.71 10.25 -14.23
C MET A 56 -24.67 9.07 -14.38
N THR A 57 -24.30 7.98 -13.72
CA THR A 57 -25.04 6.72 -13.53
C THR A 57 -24.75 6.17 -12.13
N PRO A 58 -25.51 5.19 -11.62
CA PRO A 58 -25.14 4.48 -10.39
C PRO A 58 -23.75 3.83 -10.47
N ASN A 59 -23.29 3.43 -11.66
CA ASN A 59 -21.96 2.85 -11.86
C ASN A 59 -20.86 3.92 -11.88
N TYR A 60 -21.16 5.11 -12.40
CA TYR A 60 -20.29 6.28 -12.31
C TYR A 60 -20.02 6.65 -10.84
N GLU A 61 -21.06 6.67 -10.01
CA GLU A 61 -20.94 6.97 -8.57
C GLU A 61 -20.11 5.94 -7.81
N LYS A 62 -20.19 4.66 -8.21
CA LYS A 62 -19.39 3.55 -7.66
C LYS A 62 -17.98 3.48 -8.24
N SER A 63 -17.72 4.15 -9.36
CA SER A 63 -16.43 4.13 -10.03
C SER A 63 -15.46 5.05 -9.34
N TYR A 64 -14.46 4.46 -8.69
CA TYR A 64 -13.40 5.19 -8.02
C TYR A 64 -12.63 6.15 -8.97
N PHE A 65 -12.44 5.76 -10.24
CA PHE A 65 -11.80 6.62 -11.24
C PHE A 65 -12.64 7.86 -11.54
N CYS A 66 -13.95 7.69 -11.70
CA CYS A 66 -14.88 8.79 -11.93
C CYS A 66 -14.94 9.72 -10.71
N GLN A 67 -14.91 9.16 -9.50
CA GLN A 67 -14.80 9.93 -8.27
C GLN A 67 -13.54 10.78 -8.23
N LEU A 68 -12.38 10.18 -8.50
CA LEU A 68 -11.11 10.92 -8.55
C LEU A 68 -11.11 12.02 -9.62
N GLU A 69 -11.54 11.71 -10.84
CA GLU A 69 -11.64 12.67 -11.95
C GLU A 69 -12.45 13.89 -11.55
N LEU A 70 -13.64 13.67 -10.99
CA LEU A 70 -14.57 14.74 -10.72
C LEU A 70 -14.19 15.55 -9.47
N GLN A 71 -13.69 14.88 -8.42
CA GLN A 71 -13.12 15.57 -7.26
C GLN A 71 -11.90 16.39 -7.65
N TYR A 72 -11.04 15.88 -8.53
CA TYR A 72 -9.88 16.62 -9.02
C TYR A 72 -10.31 17.82 -9.86
N ALA A 73 -11.29 17.66 -10.74
CA ALA A 73 -11.89 18.75 -11.51
C ALA A 73 -12.45 19.84 -10.58
N GLN A 74 -13.18 19.46 -9.53
CA GLN A 74 -13.70 20.39 -8.53
C GLN A 74 -12.58 21.14 -7.80
N LYS A 75 -11.54 20.43 -7.35
CA LYS A 75 -10.36 21.03 -6.69
C LYS A 75 -9.65 22.05 -7.59
N ARG A 76 -9.54 21.76 -8.88
CA ARG A 76 -8.93 22.63 -9.89
C ARG A 76 -9.87 23.73 -10.40
N GLN A 77 -11.04 23.90 -9.76
CA GLN A 77 -12.07 24.85 -10.12
C GLN A 77 -12.47 24.76 -11.61
N LYS A 78 -12.42 23.55 -12.16
CA LYS A 78 -12.87 23.28 -13.52
C LYS A 78 -14.38 23.41 -13.55
N ARG A 79 -14.90 23.96 -14.65
CA ARG A 79 -16.35 24.02 -14.86
C ARG A 79 -16.88 22.60 -15.09
N ILE A 80 -17.79 22.18 -14.22
CA ILE A 80 -18.43 20.87 -14.29
C ILE A 80 -19.81 21.02 -14.91
N ILE A 81 -20.12 20.19 -15.91
CA ILE A 81 -21.45 20.05 -16.49
C ILE A 81 -21.93 18.62 -16.19
N PRO A 82 -22.92 18.44 -15.31
CA PRO A 82 -23.49 17.13 -15.06
C PRO A 82 -24.40 16.71 -16.21
N CYS A 83 -24.23 15.48 -16.69
CA CYS A 83 -25.04 14.85 -17.73
C CYS A 83 -25.69 13.59 -17.15
N MET A 84 -27.00 13.56 -17.00
CA MET A 84 -27.73 12.40 -16.44
C MET A 84 -28.02 11.37 -17.52
N LEU A 85 -27.47 10.16 -17.40
CA LEU A 85 -27.79 9.05 -18.32
C LEU A 85 -28.91 8.12 -17.78
N THR A 86 -29.33 8.32 -16.53
CA THR A 86 -30.35 7.50 -15.85
C THR A 86 -31.55 8.36 -15.46
N ASP A 87 -32.75 7.76 -15.43
CA ASP A 87 -33.97 8.45 -15.00
C ASP A 87 -33.80 9.06 -13.60
N THR A 88 -33.97 10.37 -13.51
CA THR A 88 -33.92 11.14 -12.25
C THR A 88 -35.01 10.73 -11.25
N LYS A 89 -36.05 10.02 -11.70
CA LYS A 89 -37.08 9.42 -10.84
C LYS A 89 -36.64 8.08 -10.25
N VAL A 90 -35.74 7.36 -10.90
CA VAL A 90 -35.27 6.03 -10.48
C VAL A 90 -34.01 6.14 -9.63
N TRP A 91 -33.10 7.04 -9.98
CA TRP A 91 -31.86 7.24 -9.25
C TRP A 91 -31.46 8.71 -9.23
N LYS A 92 -30.85 9.12 -8.11
CA LYS A 92 -30.24 10.43 -7.91
C LYS A 92 -28.85 10.22 -7.32
N PRO A 93 -27.89 11.09 -7.65
CA PRO A 93 -26.58 11.05 -7.02
C PRO A 93 -26.71 11.21 -5.50
N SER A 94 -25.84 10.54 -4.76
CA SER A 94 -25.73 10.56 -3.31
C SER A 94 -24.29 10.81 -2.88
N ASP A 95 -24.04 10.85 -1.57
CA ASP A 95 -22.71 10.94 -0.95
C ASP A 95 -21.80 12.01 -1.59
N TRP A 96 -20.71 11.56 -2.24
CA TRP A 96 -19.70 12.43 -2.82
C TRP A 96 -20.18 13.10 -4.10
N LEU A 97 -21.01 12.43 -4.90
CA LEU A 97 -21.43 12.93 -6.21
C LEU A 97 -22.48 14.02 -6.04
N GLU A 98 -23.40 13.85 -5.09
CA GLU A 98 -24.37 14.88 -4.70
C GLU A 98 -23.64 16.14 -4.21
N SER A 99 -22.65 15.99 -3.32
CA SER A 99 -21.91 17.13 -2.78
C SER A 99 -21.24 17.99 -3.86
N ILE A 100 -20.88 17.42 -5.01
CA ILE A 100 -20.26 18.14 -6.13
C ILE A 100 -21.31 18.73 -7.07
N THR A 101 -22.43 18.05 -7.25
CA THR A 101 -23.37 18.33 -8.35
C THR A 101 -24.70 18.97 -7.92
N LYS A 102 -25.00 19.03 -6.61
CA LYS A 102 -26.27 19.55 -6.07
C LYS A 102 -26.65 20.95 -6.57
N ASP A 103 -25.67 21.83 -6.76
CA ASP A 103 -25.87 23.23 -7.16
C ASP A 103 -25.72 23.43 -8.67
N LEU A 104 -25.51 22.34 -9.43
CA LEU A 104 -25.32 22.34 -10.87
C LEU A 104 -26.60 21.87 -11.56
N VAL A 105 -26.96 22.53 -12.66
CA VAL A 105 -28.14 22.14 -13.44
C VAL A 105 -27.76 21.00 -14.39
N PRO A 106 -28.27 19.76 -14.22
CA PRO A 106 -27.92 18.64 -15.09
C PRO A 106 -28.57 18.77 -16.47
N ILE A 107 -27.94 18.17 -17.49
CA ILE A 107 -28.55 17.90 -18.80
C ILE A 107 -29.05 16.46 -18.79
N ASP A 108 -30.32 16.26 -19.14
CA ASP A 108 -30.94 14.94 -19.15
C ASP A 108 -30.72 14.23 -20.51
N PHE A 109 -30.02 13.10 -20.45
CA PHE A 109 -29.73 12.17 -21.53
C PHE A 109 -30.36 10.78 -21.26
N HIS A 110 -31.38 10.67 -20.41
CA HIS A 110 -32.00 9.39 -20.09
C HIS A 110 -32.83 8.82 -21.26
N ASP A 111 -33.55 9.66 -22.01
CA ASP A 111 -34.48 9.25 -23.08
C ASP A 111 -34.05 9.74 -24.47
N VAL A 112 -32.84 9.38 -24.88
CA VAL A 112 -32.25 9.74 -26.19
C VAL A 112 -32.16 8.54 -27.13
N SER A 113 -33.22 7.72 -27.15
CA SER A 113 -33.34 6.56 -28.03
C SER A 113 -33.43 6.95 -29.51
N GLU A 114 -33.99 8.14 -29.81
CA GLU A 114 -34.12 8.69 -31.15
C GLU A 114 -32.98 9.66 -31.50
N LEU A 115 -32.52 9.64 -32.75
CA LEU A 115 -31.42 10.50 -33.24
C LEU A 115 -31.71 12.00 -33.11
N SER A 116 -32.97 12.42 -33.26
CA SER A 116 -33.42 13.81 -33.10
C SER A 116 -33.29 14.28 -31.66
N ALA A 117 -33.77 13.48 -30.70
CA ALA A 117 -33.67 13.77 -29.27
C ALA A 117 -32.21 13.82 -28.81
N MET A 118 -31.38 12.89 -29.29
CA MET A 118 -29.92 12.92 -29.03
C MET A 118 -29.28 14.21 -29.57
N GLN A 119 -29.62 14.62 -30.79
CA GLN A 119 -29.07 15.85 -31.37
C GLN A 119 -29.46 17.09 -30.57
N GLU A 120 -30.72 17.19 -30.14
CA GLU A 120 -31.19 18.30 -29.31
C GLU A 120 -30.39 18.41 -28.00
N LYS A 121 -30.17 17.28 -27.31
CA LYS A 121 -29.39 17.25 -26.06
C LYS A 121 -27.90 17.49 -26.25
N VAL A 122 -27.33 17.04 -27.37
CA VAL A 122 -25.95 17.38 -27.70
C VAL A 122 -25.80 18.87 -28.01
N GLU A 123 -26.76 19.50 -28.69
CA GLU A 123 -26.71 20.95 -28.92
C GLU A 123 -26.94 21.74 -27.64
N GLU A 124 -27.78 21.28 -26.72
CA GLU A 124 -27.88 21.84 -25.37
C GLU A 124 -26.53 21.76 -24.62
N LEU A 125 -25.83 20.62 -24.73
CA LEU A 125 -24.49 20.44 -24.16
C LEU A 125 -23.46 21.37 -24.80
N ILE A 126 -23.47 21.53 -26.12
CA ILE A 126 -22.56 22.44 -26.84
C ILE A 126 -22.81 23.87 -26.39
N HIS A 127 -24.07 24.31 -26.38
CA HIS A 127 -24.43 25.64 -25.89
C HIS A 127 -23.94 25.82 -24.46
N ARG A 128 -24.16 24.85 -23.56
CA ARG A 128 -23.62 24.93 -22.20
C ARG A 128 -22.10 25.03 -22.22
N ILE A 129 -21.36 24.24 -22.99
CA ILE A 129 -19.88 24.32 -23.03
C ILE A 129 -19.42 25.71 -23.50
N GLU A 130 -20.07 26.30 -24.50
CA GLU A 130 -19.74 27.61 -25.07
C GLU A 130 -20.18 28.79 -24.18
N ASP A 131 -21.30 28.64 -23.47
CA ASP A 131 -21.87 29.67 -22.61
C ASP A 131 -20.97 29.89 -21.39
N GLN A 132 -20.43 31.11 -21.23
CA GLN A 132 -19.63 31.49 -20.07
C GLN A 132 -20.51 32.18 -19.01
N PRO A 133 -20.70 31.63 -17.80
CA PRO A 133 -21.17 32.40 -16.67
C PRO A 133 -19.98 33.05 -15.92
N PRO A 134 -20.21 34.15 -15.18
CA PRO A 134 -19.16 34.91 -14.51
C PRO A 134 -18.41 34.03 -13.52
N THR A 135 -17.09 34.19 -13.48
CA THR A 135 -16.21 33.58 -12.49
C THR A 135 -16.85 33.66 -11.11
N PRO A 136 -17.20 32.55 -10.45
CA PRO A 136 -17.56 32.60 -9.05
C PRO A 136 -16.26 32.95 -8.29
N GLN A 137 -16.09 34.23 -7.97
CA GLN A 137 -15.22 34.65 -6.87
C GLN A 137 -15.90 34.25 -5.55
N HIS A 138 -16.16 32.96 -5.35
CA HIS A 138 -16.19 32.43 -4.00
C HIS A 138 -14.75 32.06 -3.66
N ILE A 139 -14.05 33.05 -3.11
CA ILE A 139 -12.86 32.85 -2.32
C ILE A 139 -13.31 31.96 -1.15
N LEU A 140 -13.11 30.66 -1.27
CA LEU A 140 -12.97 29.80 -0.11
C LEU A 140 -11.66 30.21 0.55
N SER A 141 -11.77 30.92 1.66
CA SER A 141 -10.68 31.54 2.41
C SER A 141 -9.78 30.56 3.16
N HIS A 142 -9.72 29.30 2.74
CA HIS A 142 -8.85 28.27 3.33
C HIS A 142 -8.38 27.31 2.23
N VAL A 143 -7.48 27.79 1.36
CA VAL A 143 -6.75 26.94 0.40
C VAL A 143 -5.65 26.14 1.10
N ASP A 144 -5.28 26.54 2.33
CA ASP A 144 -4.15 25.96 3.07
C ASP A 144 -4.45 24.60 3.75
N ASP A 145 -5.71 24.14 3.76
CA ASP A 145 -6.12 22.92 4.47
C ASP A 145 -6.58 21.76 3.54
N LEU A 146 -6.48 21.90 2.21
CA LEU A 146 -6.92 20.85 1.29
C LEU A 146 -5.78 19.87 0.93
N PRO A 147 -5.97 18.54 1.08
CA PRO A 147 -4.92 17.56 0.79
C PRO A 147 -4.40 17.68 -0.65
N SER A 148 -3.08 17.81 -0.77
CA SER A 148 -2.36 17.81 -2.04
C SER A 148 -2.75 16.61 -2.89
N TYR A 149 -3.13 16.84 -4.15
CA TYR A 149 -3.35 15.75 -5.11
C TYR A 149 -2.15 14.79 -5.21
N LEU A 150 -0.92 15.30 -5.06
CA LEU A 150 0.29 14.48 -5.08
C LEU A 150 0.34 13.51 -3.88
N PHE A 151 -0.10 13.94 -2.70
CA PHE A 151 -0.16 13.07 -1.52
C PHE A 151 -1.37 12.12 -1.59
N GLU A 152 -2.48 12.55 -2.19
CA GLU A 152 -3.62 11.67 -2.48
C GLU A 152 -3.26 10.56 -3.48
N LEU A 153 -2.39 10.83 -4.46
CA LEU A 153 -1.82 9.80 -5.34
C LEU A 153 -1.02 8.75 -4.55
N ILE A 154 -0.24 9.18 -3.55
CA ILE A 154 0.52 8.26 -2.69
C ILE A 154 -0.44 7.42 -1.83
N LYS A 155 -1.46 8.05 -1.21
CA LYS A 155 -2.50 7.31 -0.46
C LYS A 155 -3.17 6.27 -1.34
N TYR A 156 -3.53 6.63 -2.56
CA TYR A 156 -4.12 5.69 -3.51
C TYR A 156 -3.19 4.51 -3.80
N LYS A 157 -1.90 4.77 -4.02
CA LYS A 157 -0.91 3.70 -4.24
C LYS A 157 -0.87 2.73 -3.07
N TYR A 158 -0.82 3.22 -1.83
CA TYR A 158 -0.83 2.35 -0.65
C TYR A 158 -2.12 1.52 -0.53
N LYS A 159 -3.27 2.05 -0.98
CA LYS A 159 -4.52 1.27 -1.07
C LYS A 159 -4.48 0.21 -2.17
N GLN A 160 -3.78 0.44 -3.27
CA GLN A 160 -3.63 -0.55 -4.34
C GLN A 160 -2.63 -1.65 -3.99
N ASP A 161 -1.49 -1.26 -3.41
CA ASP A 161 -0.45 -2.16 -2.90
C ASP A 161 -0.88 -2.86 -1.60
N SER A 162 -2.18 -2.85 -1.30
CA SER A 162 -2.81 -3.50 -0.16
C SER A 162 -2.88 -5.02 -0.28
N ARG A 163 -2.03 -5.63 -1.12
CA ARG A 163 -2.04 -7.08 -1.33
C ARG A 163 -0.66 -7.68 -1.14
N ILE A 164 -0.55 -8.64 -0.24
CA ILE A 164 0.66 -9.45 -0.07
C ILE A 164 0.63 -10.55 -1.12
N GLU A 165 1.55 -10.47 -2.08
CA GLU A 165 1.73 -11.51 -3.10
C GLU A 165 2.36 -12.76 -2.50
N ARG A 166 1.78 -13.93 -2.79
CA ARG A 166 2.36 -15.21 -2.39
C ARG A 166 3.50 -15.58 -3.33
N PHE A 167 4.68 -15.84 -2.78
CA PHE A 167 5.85 -16.32 -3.51
C PHE A 167 5.55 -17.54 -4.41
N MET A 168 4.77 -18.51 -3.93
CA MET A 168 4.47 -19.74 -4.66
C MET A 168 3.23 -19.64 -5.58
N ASN A 169 2.46 -18.55 -5.52
CA ASN A 169 1.29 -18.36 -6.38
C ASN A 169 0.82 -16.90 -6.43
N PRO A 170 1.39 -16.07 -7.33
CA PRO A 170 1.08 -14.64 -7.44
C PRO A 170 -0.41 -14.34 -7.72
N THR A 171 -1.14 -15.29 -8.34
CA THR A 171 -2.59 -15.14 -8.60
C THR A 171 -3.46 -15.22 -7.35
N ARG A 172 -2.90 -15.60 -6.20
CA ARG A 172 -3.57 -15.57 -4.89
C ARG A 172 -2.84 -14.60 -3.97
N SER A 173 -3.24 -13.34 -3.99
CA SER A 173 -2.74 -12.30 -3.09
C SER A 173 -3.75 -12.01 -1.98
N PHE A 174 -3.24 -11.74 -0.77
CA PHE A 174 -4.05 -11.50 0.43
C PHE A 174 -4.18 -10.01 0.74
N PRO A 175 -5.37 -9.53 1.12
CA PRO A 175 -5.54 -8.18 1.64
C PRO A 175 -4.61 -7.91 2.83
N ILE A 176 -3.92 -6.77 2.81
CA ILE A 176 -2.92 -6.41 3.81
C ILE A 176 -3.56 -6.12 5.16
N ASP A 177 -4.83 -5.71 5.19
CA ASP A 177 -5.64 -5.52 6.40
C ASP A 177 -5.89 -6.83 7.18
N GLN A 178 -5.75 -7.99 6.51
CA GLN A 178 -5.78 -9.31 7.12
C GLN A 178 -4.40 -9.79 7.61
N SER A 179 -3.36 -8.95 7.52
CA SER A 179 -2.02 -9.27 8.00
C SER A 179 -1.96 -9.14 9.52
N TYR A 180 -1.49 -10.19 10.17
CA TYR A 180 -1.23 -10.16 11.60
C TYR A 180 0.11 -9.46 11.84
N ILE A 181 0.05 -8.29 12.46
CA ILE A 181 1.23 -7.55 12.91
C ILE A 181 1.15 -7.44 14.41
N ASN A 182 2.00 -8.21 15.09
CA ASN A 182 2.11 -8.15 16.54
C ASN A 182 3.37 -7.42 16.92
N LEU A 183 3.19 -6.27 17.56
CA LEU A 183 4.27 -5.49 18.12
C LEU A 183 4.34 -5.70 19.62
N ALA A 184 5.57 -5.73 20.12
CA ALA A 184 5.84 -5.63 21.53
C ALA A 184 6.87 -4.55 21.83
N ILE A 185 6.71 -3.92 22.99
CA ILE A 185 7.73 -3.05 23.55
C ILE A 185 8.82 -3.92 24.18
N VAL A 186 10.07 -3.55 23.96
CA VAL A 186 11.21 -4.20 24.62
C VAL A 186 11.74 -3.32 25.74
N GLU A 187 11.76 -3.85 26.97
CA GLU A 187 12.36 -3.16 28.11
C GLU A 187 13.90 -3.20 28.02
N THR A 188 14.51 -2.03 27.91
CA THR A 188 15.89 -1.87 27.44
C THR A 188 16.99 -2.15 28.46
N LYS A 189 16.71 -2.17 29.78
CA LYS A 189 17.77 -2.17 30.80
C LYS A 189 18.41 -3.55 31.05
N ASP A 190 17.61 -4.59 31.28
CA ASP A 190 18.13 -5.92 31.63
C ASP A 190 18.71 -6.68 30.43
N GLN A 191 18.35 -6.26 29.22
CA GLN A 191 18.70 -6.94 27.97
C GLN A 191 19.98 -6.36 27.33
N GLN A 192 20.19 -5.05 27.42
CA GLN A 192 21.42 -4.40 26.95
C GLN A 192 22.68 -4.88 27.70
N GLU A 193 22.57 -5.17 29.01
CA GLU A 193 23.69 -5.71 29.79
C GLU A 193 24.04 -7.16 29.42
N LYS A 194 23.05 -7.96 29.04
CA LYS A 194 23.25 -9.36 28.61
C LYS A 194 23.82 -9.43 27.20
N GLU A 195 23.35 -8.58 26.30
CA GLU A 195 23.84 -8.47 24.92
C GLU A 195 25.28 -7.93 24.84
N LYS A 196 25.66 -7.00 25.71
CA LYS A 196 27.06 -6.48 25.78
C LYS A 196 28.06 -7.59 26.10
N LYS A 197 27.69 -8.58 26.91
CA LYS A 197 28.54 -9.71 27.28
C LYS A 197 28.73 -10.73 26.15
N LEU A 198 27.88 -10.72 25.12
CA LEU A 198 27.85 -11.73 24.04
C LEU A 198 28.52 -11.26 22.74
N ARG A 199 28.65 -9.94 22.53
CA ARG A 199 29.40 -9.35 21.39
C ARG A 199 30.88 -9.73 21.36
N ASP A 200 31.42 -10.18 22.50
CA ASP A 200 32.81 -10.59 22.65
C ASP A 200 33.08 -12.06 22.26
N SER A 201 32.06 -12.82 21.82
CA SER A 201 32.21 -14.24 21.45
C SER A 201 32.30 -14.46 19.93
N GLN A 202 33.17 -15.38 19.49
CA GLN A 202 33.49 -15.68 18.08
C GLN A 202 32.35 -16.32 17.26
N TYR A 203 31.17 -16.56 17.84
CA TYR A 203 30.02 -17.21 17.20
C TYR A 203 28.77 -16.30 17.21
N SER A 204 28.94 -15.06 16.76
CA SER A 204 27.92 -13.99 16.80
C SER A 204 26.61 -14.37 16.11
N ASP A 205 26.65 -14.82 14.85
CA ASP A 205 25.47 -14.74 13.99
C ASP A 205 24.44 -15.86 14.24
N VAL A 206 24.90 -17.07 14.58
CA VAL A 206 24.03 -18.24 14.85
C VAL A 206 23.40 -18.15 16.24
N ILE A 207 24.12 -17.60 17.23
CA ILE A 207 23.60 -17.43 18.59
C ILE A 207 22.59 -16.29 18.64
N MET A 208 22.77 -15.23 17.85
CA MET A 208 21.91 -14.03 17.84
C MET A 208 20.48 -14.30 17.39
N GLU A 209 20.27 -15.07 16.32
CA GLU A 209 18.92 -15.38 15.79
C GLU A 209 18.15 -16.34 16.72
N ALA A 210 18.85 -17.27 17.38
CA ALA A 210 18.28 -18.07 18.47
C ALA A 210 17.96 -17.22 19.72
N PHE A 211 18.70 -16.12 19.95
CA PHE A 211 18.48 -15.19 21.06
C PHE A 211 17.31 -14.22 20.81
N GLU A 212 17.01 -13.87 19.55
CA GLU A 212 15.82 -13.06 19.19
C GLU A 212 14.53 -13.74 19.67
N ASN A 213 14.53 -15.08 19.76
CA ASN A 213 13.42 -15.89 20.29
C ASN A 213 13.40 -16.00 21.83
N ILE A 214 14.49 -15.68 22.53
CA ILE A 214 14.68 -15.99 23.96
C ILE A 214 14.85 -14.71 24.80
N HIS A 215 13.72 -14.27 25.34
CA HIS A 215 13.53 -13.42 26.54
C HIS A 215 13.68 -11.89 26.46
N GLY A 216 12.53 -11.27 26.75
CA GLY A 216 12.30 -10.06 27.55
C GLY A 216 10.82 -10.06 27.98
N THR A 217 10.42 -9.35 29.04
CA THR A 217 8.98 -9.15 29.34
C THR A 217 8.40 -8.27 28.23
N LYS A 218 7.78 -8.90 27.23
CA LYS A 218 7.24 -8.22 26.05
C LYS A 218 5.83 -7.72 26.35
N THR A 219 5.63 -6.41 26.35
CA THR A 219 4.29 -5.82 26.47
C THR A 219 3.74 -5.58 25.07
N SER A 220 2.62 -6.22 24.72
CA SER A 220 1.95 -5.98 23.44
C SER A 220 1.54 -4.50 23.30
N ILE A 221 1.65 -3.97 22.09
CA ILE A 221 1.27 -2.59 21.75
C ILE A 221 0.53 -2.56 20.42
N ASP A 222 -0.57 -1.80 20.35
CA ASP A 222 -1.25 -1.52 19.09
C ASP A 222 -0.43 -0.50 18.26
N ILE A 223 -0.51 -0.60 16.94
CA ILE A 223 0.16 0.34 16.04
C ILE A 223 -0.24 1.78 16.34
N LYS A 224 -1.53 2.03 16.62
CA LYS A 224 -2.04 3.37 16.95
C LYS A 224 -1.33 3.99 18.13
N ASP A 225 -0.85 3.16 19.05
CA ASP A 225 -0.25 3.58 20.31
C ASP A 225 1.28 3.68 20.26
N ILE A 226 1.93 3.34 19.14
CA ILE A 226 3.40 3.35 19.00
C ILE A 226 4.02 4.67 19.48
N PHE A 227 3.40 5.81 19.18
CA PHE A 227 3.93 7.13 19.54
C PHE A 227 3.58 7.58 20.97
N THR A 228 2.73 6.86 21.70
CA THR A 228 2.36 7.23 23.09
C THR A 228 3.55 7.22 24.04
N LYS A 229 4.59 6.43 23.74
CA LYS A 229 5.82 6.36 24.53
C LYS A 229 6.87 7.41 24.16
N CYS A 230 6.66 8.17 23.08
CA CYS A 230 7.52 9.30 22.74
C CYS A 230 7.27 10.45 23.71
N LYS A 231 8.25 10.78 24.55
CA LYS A 231 8.11 11.80 25.60
C LYS A 231 8.26 13.24 25.09
N ASP A 232 8.94 13.39 23.96
CA ASP A 232 9.21 14.68 23.33
C ASP A 232 8.26 14.90 22.15
N GLN A 233 8.25 16.11 21.59
CA GLN A 233 7.54 16.40 20.34
C GLN A 233 8.08 15.58 19.15
N THR A 234 9.24 14.94 19.28
CA THR A 234 9.81 14.06 18.26
C THR A 234 9.25 12.64 18.37
N ARG A 235 8.91 12.06 17.23
CA ARG A 235 8.28 10.74 17.10
C ARG A 235 9.24 9.82 16.36
N ASN A 236 10.35 9.51 17.03
CA ASN A 236 11.45 8.72 16.48
C ASN A 236 11.45 7.33 17.09
N VAL A 237 11.01 6.34 16.32
CA VAL A 237 10.83 4.96 16.78
C VAL A 237 11.71 4.02 15.97
N LEU A 238 12.37 3.10 16.67
CA LEU A 238 13.12 2.02 16.04
C LEU A 238 12.39 0.69 16.27
N VAL A 239 12.13 -0.02 15.19
CA VAL A 239 11.40 -1.30 15.19
C VAL A 239 12.35 -2.40 14.76
N PHE A 240 12.59 -3.34 15.66
CA PHE A 240 13.43 -4.50 15.41
C PHE A 240 12.64 -5.71 14.92
N GLY A 241 13.32 -6.61 14.23
CA GLY A 241 12.79 -7.93 13.92
C GLY A 241 13.77 -8.78 13.12
N GLY A 242 13.68 -10.10 13.28
CA GLY A 242 14.51 -11.08 12.58
C GLY A 242 14.28 -11.14 11.06
N ALA A 243 15.05 -11.98 10.37
CA ALA A 243 14.85 -12.22 8.94
C ALA A 243 13.47 -12.85 8.69
N GLY A 244 12.77 -12.43 7.63
CA GLY A 244 11.47 -13.00 7.26
C GLY A 244 10.28 -12.69 8.20
N ILE A 245 10.50 -12.00 9.32
CA ILE A 245 9.44 -11.71 10.32
C ILE A 245 8.35 -10.73 9.84
N GLY A 246 8.57 -10.05 8.71
CA GLY A 246 7.60 -9.11 8.13
C GLY A 246 7.88 -7.61 8.39
N LYS A 247 9.14 -7.18 8.57
CA LYS A 247 9.50 -5.75 8.73
C LYS A 247 8.98 -4.86 7.59
N SER A 248 9.22 -5.25 6.34
CA SER A 248 8.71 -4.50 5.17
C SER A 248 7.18 -4.54 5.09
N THR A 249 6.57 -5.67 5.44
CA THR A 249 5.11 -5.82 5.53
C THR A 249 4.52 -4.89 6.59
N PHE A 250 5.20 -4.71 7.72
CA PHE A 250 4.82 -3.77 8.76
C PHE A 250 4.80 -2.32 8.25
N CYS A 251 5.85 -1.89 7.53
CA CYS A 251 5.90 -0.57 6.92
C CYS A 251 4.77 -0.36 5.89
N GLN A 252 4.53 -1.36 5.03
CA GLN A 252 3.42 -1.33 4.05
C GLN A 252 2.06 -1.25 4.73
N TYR A 253 1.86 -1.99 5.83
CA TYR A 253 0.60 -1.97 6.58
C TYR A 253 0.33 -0.61 7.21
N ILE A 254 1.34 0.04 7.81
CA ILE A 254 1.20 1.41 8.31
C ILE A 254 0.77 2.35 7.18
N ALA A 255 1.47 2.28 6.05
CA ALA A 255 1.20 3.12 4.89
C ALA A 255 -0.25 2.94 4.39
N TYR A 256 -0.72 1.68 4.33
CA TYR A 256 -2.10 1.33 4.02
C TYR A 256 -3.11 1.89 5.03
N GLN A 257 -2.90 1.66 6.32
CA GLN A 257 -3.82 2.09 7.38
C GLN A 257 -3.96 3.62 7.43
N TRP A 258 -2.88 4.35 7.18
CA TRP A 258 -2.95 5.80 7.05
C TRP A 258 -3.70 6.23 5.79
N ALA A 259 -3.44 5.58 4.66
CA ALA A 259 -4.13 5.91 3.42
C ALA A 259 -5.65 5.69 3.51
N THR A 260 -6.10 4.65 4.23
CA THR A 260 -7.52 4.35 4.47
C THR A 260 -8.17 5.25 5.53
N GLY A 261 -7.40 6.14 6.17
CA GLY A 261 -7.93 7.06 7.17
C GLY A 261 -7.97 6.49 8.60
N MET A 262 -7.42 5.31 8.84
CA MET A 262 -7.54 4.62 10.13
C MET A 262 -6.54 5.10 11.19
N ILE A 263 -5.36 5.56 10.77
CA ILE A 263 -4.30 6.02 11.68
C ILE A 263 -3.66 7.33 11.21
N TRP A 264 -3.19 8.11 12.18
CA TRP A 264 -2.29 9.25 12.05
C TRP A 264 -2.61 10.28 10.95
N GLN A 265 -3.87 10.70 10.86
CA GLN A 265 -4.34 11.70 9.88
C GLN A 265 -3.80 13.12 10.15
N GLU A 266 -3.09 13.35 11.25
CA GLU A 266 -2.34 14.59 11.47
C GLU A 266 -1.14 14.75 10.52
N TYR A 267 -0.68 13.67 9.88
CA TYR A 267 0.34 13.73 8.84
C TYR A 267 -0.29 13.90 7.47
N GLU A 268 0.20 14.90 6.73
CA GLU A 268 -0.18 15.11 5.33
C GLU A 268 0.36 14.01 4.42
N LEU A 269 1.50 13.42 4.81
CA LEU A 269 2.15 12.35 4.07
C LEU A 269 2.84 11.37 5.04
N ILE A 270 2.63 10.07 4.80
CA ILE A 270 3.55 9.02 5.24
C ILE A 270 4.42 8.63 4.05
N ALA A 271 5.73 8.86 4.15
CA ALA A 271 6.69 8.55 3.10
C ALA A 271 7.38 7.21 3.37
N LEU A 272 6.99 6.16 2.64
CA LEU A 272 7.62 4.84 2.68
C LEU A 272 8.88 4.79 1.82
N ILE A 273 10.05 4.71 2.47
CA ILE A 273 11.36 4.73 1.84
C ILE A 273 12.08 3.39 2.10
N PRO A 274 12.15 2.48 1.11
CA PRO A 274 13.01 1.31 1.19
C PRO A 274 14.47 1.75 1.17
N LEU A 275 15.17 1.65 2.29
CA LEU A 275 16.52 2.21 2.42
C LEU A 275 17.52 1.61 1.42
N ARG A 276 17.35 0.34 1.03
CA ARG A 276 18.10 -0.32 -0.07
C ARG A 276 18.05 0.40 -1.42
N SER A 277 17.14 1.35 -1.62
CA SER A 277 17.04 2.12 -2.85
C SER A 277 18.08 3.22 -2.98
N LEU A 278 18.78 3.57 -1.89
CA LEU A 278 19.83 4.61 -1.85
C LEU A 278 21.12 4.13 -2.52
N THR A 279 21.02 3.77 -3.79
CA THR A 279 22.11 3.26 -4.63
C THR A 279 22.58 4.30 -5.63
N ALA A 280 23.78 4.09 -6.20
CA ALA A 280 24.33 4.99 -7.21
C ALA A 280 23.49 5.05 -8.50
N ASP A 281 22.80 3.96 -8.85
CA ASP A 281 21.96 3.91 -10.04
C ASP A 281 20.70 4.78 -9.90
N ARG A 282 20.11 4.83 -8.69
CA ARG A 282 18.93 5.64 -8.40
C ARG A 282 19.26 7.08 -8.04
N TYR A 283 20.46 7.32 -7.50
CA TYR A 283 20.95 8.62 -7.09
C TYR A 283 22.31 8.89 -7.73
N PRO A 284 22.35 9.21 -9.04
CA PRO A 284 23.60 9.49 -9.74
C PRO A 284 24.37 10.68 -9.13
N ILE A 285 25.69 10.69 -9.31
CA ILE A 285 26.52 11.79 -8.78
C ILE A 285 26.11 13.10 -9.46
N LEU A 286 25.76 14.10 -8.64
CA LEU A 286 25.39 15.44 -9.12
C LEU A 286 26.62 16.29 -9.46
N SER A 287 26.40 17.41 -10.13
CA SER A 287 27.48 18.36 -10.46
C SER A 287 28.13 18.93 -9.19
N ALA A 288 29.41 19.28 -9.31
CA ALA A 288 30.22 19.71 -8.17
C ALA A 288 29.55 20.85 -7.38
N GLY A 289 29.34 20.62 -6.07
CA GLY A 289 28.71 21.57 -5.16
C GLY A 289 27.20 21.40 -4.95
N THR A 290 26.57 20.40 -5.57
CA THR A 290 25.16 20.05 -5.34
C THR A 290 25.02 18.75 -4.57
N ASN A 291 24.12 18.72 -3.59
CA ASN A 291 23.84 17.57 -2.74
C ASN A 291 22.35 17.23 -2.83
N TYR A 292 22.03 15.94 -2.72
CA TYR A 292 20.66 15.50 -2.57
C TYR A 292 20.04 15.99 -1.26
N SER A 293 18.72 16.19 -1.32
CA SER A 293 17.89 16.64 -0.21
C SER A 293 16.71 15.68 0.03
N LEU A 294 15.98 15.88 1.13
CA LEU A 294 14.81 15.05 1.47
C LEU A 294 13.72 15.05 0.39
N ILE A 295 13.52 16.17 -0.31
CA ILE A 295 12.53 16.24 -1.39
C ILE A 295 12.93 15.38 -2.59
N ASP A 296 14.23 15.17 -2.83
CA ASP A 296 14.71 14.29 -3.89
C ASP A 296 14.43 12.82 -3.57
N ILE A 297 14.45 12.45 -2.28
CA ILE A 297 14.00 11.12 -1.84
C ILE A 297 12.51 10.94 -2.14
N LEU A 298 11.66 11.92 -1.82
CA LEU A 298 10.23 11.83 -2.13
C LEU A 298 10.01 11.65 -3.63
N ARG A 299 10.69 12.45 -4.45
CA ARG A 299 10.65 12.37 -5.91
C ARG A 299 11.02 10.96 -6.40
N ASN A 300 12.16 10.45 -5.93
CA ASN A 300 12.74 9.20 -6.44
C ASN A 300 12.10 7.94 -5.88
N GLU A 301 11.42 8.00 -4.73
CA GLU A 301 10.89 6.82 -4.05
C GLU A 301 9.36 6.79 -4.01
N CYS A 302 8.72 7.93 -3.79
CA CYS A 302 7.26 8.01 -3.76
C CYS A 302 6.66 8.17 -5.16
N PHE A 303 7.37 8.86 -6.07
CA PHE A 303 6.91 9.14 -7.44
C PHE A 303 7.69 8.40 -8.54
N SER A 304 8.47 7.37 -8.17
CA SER A 304 9.43 6.67 -9.06
C SER A 304 8.85 6.00 -10.32
N PHE A 305 7.52 5.93 -10.46
CA PHE A 305 6.81 5.27 -11.56
C PHE A 305 6.22 6.27 -12.56
N ASP A 306 6.10 7.54 -12.16
CA ASP A 306 5.79 8.61 -13.09
C ASP A 306 7.08 8.96 -13.81
N GLN A 307 7.11 8.67 -15.11
CA GLN A 307 8.33 8.70 -15.91
C GLN A 307 9.08 10.02 -15.75
N TYR A 308 8.39 11.14 -15.49
CA TYR A 308 8.89 12.33 -14.79
C TYR A 308 7.69 13.05 -14.14
N LEU A 309 7.85 13.64 -12.95
CA LEU A 309 6.90 14.67 -12.48
C LEU A 309 6.93 15.84 -13.46
N SER A 310 5.77 16.43 -13.77
CA SER A 310 5.76 17.64 -14.60
C SER A 310 6.43 18.79 -13.85
N GLU A 311 6.98 19.79 -14.56
CA GLU A 311 7.59 20.98 -13.90
C GLU A 311 6.62 21.65 -12.92
N LYS A 312 5.32 21.62 -13.23
CA LYS A 312 4.26 22.13 -12.37
C LYS A 312 4.12 21.31 -11.09
N ASP A 313 4.14 19.98 -11.19
CA ASP A 313 4.04 19.08 -10.05
C ASP A 313 5.30 19.12 -9.18
N GLU A 314 6.48 19.28 -9.78
CA GLU A 314 7.73 19.49 -9.03
C GLU A 314 7.68 20.78 -8.21
N LYS A 315 7.22 21.87 -8.81
CA LYS A 315 7.05 23.14 -8.11
C LYS A 315 6.00 23.03 -7.00
N GLN A 316 4.89 22.36 -7.26
CA GLN A 316 3.86 22.13 -6.26
C GLN A 316 4.37 21.27 -5.09
N LEU A 317 5.14 20.20 -5.38
CA LEU A 317 5.77 19.37 -4.35
C LEU A 317 6.73 20.20 -3.49
N GLN A 318 7.51 21.09 -4.10
CA GLN A 318 8.40 22.01 -3.37
C GLN A 318 7.64 22.97 -2.45
N GLU A 319 6.55 23.56 -2.93
CA GLU A 319 5.72 24.49 -2.16
C GLU A 319 5.03 23.81 -0.97
N GLN A 320 4.64 22.54 -1.13
CA GLN A 320 3.91 21.76 -0.11
C GLN A 320 4.83 20.93 0.80
N PHE A 321 6.13 20.91 0.53
CA PHE A 321 7.08 20.12 1.32
C PHE A 321 7.29 20.75 2.69
N HIS A 322 6.59 20.22 3.69
CA HIS A 322 6.75 20.58 5.09
C HIS A 322 7.21 19.35 5.88
N ASN A 323 8.52 19.24 6.12
CA ASN A 323 9.10 18.09 6.82
C ASN A 323 8.46 17.77 8.19
N SER A 324 7.91 18.77 8.89
CA SER A 324 7.19 18.58 10.15
C SER A 324 5.83 17.88 9.99
N ARG A 325 5.22 17.95 8.81
CA ARG A 325 3.94 17.31 8.47
C ARG A 325 4.09 15.94 7.80
N ILE A 326 5.33 15.47 7.64
CA ILE A 326 5.66 14.17 7.03
C ILE A 326 6.12 13.20 8.12
N LEU A 327 5.64 11.96 8.06
CA LEU A 327 6.21 10.83 8.80
C LEU A 327 7.01 9.94 7.86
N TRP A 328 8.28 9.72 8.16
CA TRP A 328 9.17 8.91 7.33
C TRP A 328 9.20 7.46 7.81
N LEU A 329 8.80 6.50 6.96
CA LEU A 329 8.97 5.07 7.22
C LEU A 329 10.23 4.61 6.48
N LEU A 330 11.30 4.34 7.23
CA LEU A 330 12.60 3.98 6.71
C LEU A 330 12.78 2.46 6.84
N ASP A 331 12.56 1.75 5.74
CA ASP A 331 12.51 0.29 5.73
C ASP A 331 13.87 -0.35 5.42
N GLY A 332 14.41 -1.14 6.34
CA GLY A 332 15.60 -1.98 6.11
C GLY A 332 16.93 -1.25 6.30
N TYR A 333 17.14 -0.61 7.46
CA TYR A 333 18.41 0.09 7.75
C TYR A 333 19.63 -0.85 7.74
N ASP A 334 19.43 -2.11 8.15
CA ASP A 334 20.48 -3.14 8.14
C ASP A 334 20.99 -3.44 6.72
N GLU A 335 20.16 -3.23 5.69
CA GLU A 335 20.51 -3.52 4.30
C GLU A 335 21.53 -2.53 3.73
N ILE A 336 21.62 -1.32 4.28
CA ILE A 336 22.45 -0.25 3.71
C ILE A 336 23.57 0.27 4.57
N VAL A 337 23.50 0.15 5.90
CA VAL A 337 24.40 0.86 6.83
C VAL A 337 25.89 0.67 6.52
N GLN A 338 26.29 -0.48 5.97
CA GLN A 338 27.67 -0.78 5.60
C GLN A 338 28.05 -0.32 4.18
N ASN A 339 27.07 -0.18 3.27
CA ASN A 339 27.28 -0.05 1.83
C ASN A 339 26.74 1.26 1.23
N VAL A 340 26.34 2.24 2.05
CA VAL A 340 25.85 3.54 1.57
C VAL A 340 26.95 4.27 0.76
N PRO A 341 26.66 4.73 -0.48
CA PRO A 341 27.56 5.60 -1.23
C PRO A 341 27.99 6.83 -0.42
N THR A 342 29.27 7.19 -0.48
CA THR A 342 29.86 8.24 0.37
C THR A 342 29.14 9.58 0.28
N TYR A 343 28.71 9.98 -0.92
CA TYR A 343 27.98 11.22 -1.16
C TYR A 343 26.52 11.20 -0.64
N LEU A 344 25.94 10.01 -0.42
CA LEU A 344 24.62 9.85 0.18
C LEU A 344 24.65 9.71 1.70
N LYS A 345 25.82 9.51 2.32
CA LYS A 345 25.94 9.37 3.78
C LYS A 345 25.39 10.57 4.53
N SER A 346 25.61 11.78 4.02
CA SER A 346 25.06 12.99 4.65
C SER A 346 23.53 13.07 4.50
N LEU A 347 22.99 12.70 3.33
CA LEU A 347 21.55 12.60 3.13
C LEU A 347 20.91 11.62 4.13
N LEU A 348 21.51 10.44 4.33
CA LEU A 348 21.00 9.45 5.28
C LEU A 348 21.17 9.90 6.74
N ASN A 349 22.40 10.21 7.16
CA ASN A 349 22.75 10.37 8.57
C ASN A 349 22.43 11.76 9.13
N ASP A 350 22.57 12.80 8.31
CA ASP A 350 22.45 14.19 8.75
C ASP A 350 21.08 14.79 8.40
N GLN A 351 20.36 14.21 7.42
CA GLN A 351 19.01 14.66 7.06
C GLN A 351 17.95 13.63 7.46
N LEU A 352 17.93 12.44 6.82
CA LEU A 352 16.81 11.48 6.91
C LEU A 352 16.62 10.92 8.33
N LEU A 353 17.71 10.46 8.96
CA LEU A 353 17.72 9.96 10.34
C LEU A 353 17.65 11.06 11.41
N LYS A 354 17.63 12.33 11.00
CA LYS A 354 17.50 13.51 11.88
C LYS A 354 16.14 14.21 11.76
N THR A 355 15.25 13.68 10.92
CA THR A 355 13.86 14.14 10.83
C THR A 355 13.15 14.02 12.20
N SER A 356 12.20 14.91 12.47
CA SER A 356 11.49 14.94 13.76
C SER A 356 10.55 13.75 13.96
N HIS A 357 10.07 13.15 12.87
CA HIS A 357 9.10 12.06 12.88
C HIS A 357 9.54 10.97 11.91
N HIS A 358 10.02 9.84 12.44
CA HIS A 358 10.34 8.68 11.61
C HIS A 358 10.20 7.36 12.37
N ILE A 359 9.91 6.31 11.62
CA ILE A 359 9.98 4.92 12.08
C ILE A 359 11.06 4.24 11.24
N VAL A 360 12.07 3.67 11.90
CA VAL A 360 13.12 2.89 11.23
C VAL A 360 12.90 1.42 11.51
N THR A 361 12.94 0.57 10.48
CA THR A 361 13.01 -0.89 10.67
C THR A 361 14.44 -1.37 10.48
N SER A 362 14.89 -2.29 11.33
CA SER A 362 16.23 -2.88 11.20
C SER A 362 16.34 -4.22 11.92
N ARG A 363 17.35 -5.01 11.58
CA ARG A 363 17.80 -6.12 12.44
C ARG A 363 18.54 -5.59 13.66
N ARG A 364 18.36 -6.25 14.81
CA ARG A 364 18.85 -5.74 16.09
C ARG A 364 20.38 -5.64 16.17
N TYR A 365 21.07 -6.62 15.60
CA TYR A 365 22.53 -6.75 15.65
C TYR A 365 23.27 -5.96 14.56
N MET A 366 22.58 -5.55 13.49
CA MET A 366 23.13 -4.77 12.37
C MET A 366 22.90 -3.25 12.53
N ASN A 367 22.47 -2.80 13.71
CA ASN A 367 22.07 -1.42 13.95
C ASN A 367 22.93 -0.71 15.01
N ASN A 368 23.33 0.52 14.70
CA ASN A 368 24.07 1.41 15.60
C ASN A 368 23.24 2.62 16.08
N LEU A 369 21.94 2.67 15.75
CA LEU A 369 21.08 3.79 16.08
C LEU A 369 20.59 3.73 17.53
N SER A 370 20.65 4.87 18.22
CA SER A 370 20.13 5.04 19.59
C SER A 370 18.82 5.84 19.53
N HIS A 371 17.70 5.14 19.62
CA HIS A 371 16.36 5.74 19.72
C HIS A 371 15.78 5.54 21.10
N SER A 372 15.05 6.55 21.59
CA SER A 372 14.40 6.53 22.91
C SER A 372 13.30 5.48 23.01
N VAL A 373 12.62 5.18 21.90
CA VAL A 373 11.57 4.16 21.82
C VAL A 373 12.04 3.05 20.88
N GLN A 374 12.06 1.83 21.43
CA GLN A 374 12.43 0.61 20.71
C GLN A 374 11.32 -0.41 20.83
N LEU A 375 10.86 -0.92 19.69
CA LEU A 375 9.84 -1.95 19.57
C LEU A 375 10.40 -3.16 18.85
N GLU A 376 9.72 -4.29 18.95
CA GLU A 376 10.06 -5.53 18.28
C GLU A 376 8.82 -6.16 17.66
N ILE A 377 8.95 -6.59 16.40
CA ILE A 377 7.94 -7.39 15.72
C ILE A 377 8.07 -8.83 16.23
N THR A 378 7.02 -9.31 16.88
CA THR A 378 7.01 -10.62 17.56
C THR A 378 6.56 -11.77 16.67
N GLY A 379 6.21 -11.49 15.40
CA GLY A 379 5.72 -12.51 14.46
C GLY A 379 4.28 -12.94 14.77
N PHE A 380 3.90 -14.14 14.32
CA PHE A 380 2.57 -14.69 14.62
C PHE A 380 2.50 -15.14 16.08
N THR A 381 1.44 -14.75 16.78
CA THR A 381 1.08 -15.35 18.07
C THR A 381 0.39 -16.70 17.85
N ASP A 382 0.34 -17.53 18.90
CA ASP A 382 -0.39 -18.81 18.88
C ASP A 382 -1.87 -18.61 18.45
N ASP A 383 -2.49 -17.51 18.87
CA ASP A 383 -3.85 -17.12 18.46
C ASP A 383 -3.93 -16.77 16.96
N ASN A 384 -2.86 -16.25 16.35
CA ASN A 384 -2.88 -15.96 14.91
C ASN A 384 -2.65 -17.22 14.09
N ILE A 385 -1.80 -18.14 14.57
CA ILE A 385 -1.58 -19.42 13.92
C ILE A 385 -2.88 -20.23 13.91
N THR A 386 -3.61 -20.25 15.02
CA THR A 386 -4.91 -20.95 15.11
C THR A 386 -5.99 -20.32 14.21
N ASN A 387 -6.03 -18.99 14.11
CA ASN A 387 -6.98 -18.25 13.28
C ASN A 387 -6.68 -18.31 11.76
N VAL A 388 -5.42 -18.30 11.33
CA VAL A 388 -5.05 -18.32 9.89
C VAL A 388 -5.34 -19.68 9.24
N TRP A 389 -5.27 -20.75 10.02
CA TRP A 389 -5.19 -22.10 9.47
C TRP A 389 -6.49 -22.88 9.49
N SER A 390 -7.57 -22.29 10.00
CA SER A 390 -8.83 -23.01 10.18
C SER A 390 -10.04 -22.22 9.71
N ASN A 391 -10.88 -22.87 8.91
CA ASN A 391 -12.31 -22.56 8.88
C ASN A 391 -13.02 -23.27 10.05
N THR A 392 -12.28 -23.61 11.10
CA THR A 392 -12.73 -24.41 12.23
C THR A 392 -12.90 -23.46 13.39
N ASP A 393 -14.12 -23.36 13.92
CA ASP A 393 -14.38 -22.56 15.12
C ASP A 393 -13.78 -23.30 16.34
N TRP A 394 -12.57 -22.91 16.74
CA TRP A 394 -11.88 -23.51 17.88
C TRP A 394 -12.40 -23.00 19.22
N ALA A 395 -13.34 -22.05 19.25
CA ALA A 395 -13.90 -21.47 20.47
C ALA A 395 -14.53 -22.52 21.40
N THR A 396 -14.89 -23.69 20.87
CA THR A 396 -15.47 -24.80 21.64
C THR A 396 -14.46 -25.81 22.18
N THR A 397 -13.17 -25.68 21.85
CA THR A 397 -12.16 -26.70 22.20
C THR A 397 -11.50 -26.36 23.54
N GLN A 398 -11.82 -27.14 24.58
CA GLN A 398 -11.11 -27.07 25.86
C GLN A 398 -9.64 -27.43 25.65
N ILE A 399 -8.74 -26.51 26.04
CA ILE A 399 -7.29 -26.67 26.25
C ILE A 399 -6.64 -27.68 25.29
N MET A 400 -6.17 -27.19 24.15
CA MET A 400 -5.39 -27.97 23.19
C MET A 400 -3.90 -27.84 23.50
N THR A 401 -3.14 -28.94 23.52
CA THR A 401 -1.68 -28.88 23.62
C THR A 401 -1.07 -28.52 22.27
N MET A 402 0.13 -27.92 22.26
CA MET A 402 0.85 -27.60 21.02
C MET A 402 1.01 -28.82 20.11
N THR A 403 1.25 -29.99 20.69
CA THR A 403 1.35 -31.27 19.96
C THR A 403 0.06 -31.56 19.19
N MET A 404 -1.10 -31.47 19.85
CA MET A 404 -2.40 -31.72 19.20
C MET A 404 -2.70 -30.72 18.07
N LEU A 405 -2.29 -29.46 18.23
CA LEU A 405 -2.43 -28.45 17.18
C LEU A 405 -1.56 -28.80 15.96
N TYR A 406 -0.29 -29.13 16.18
CA TYR A 406 0.62 -29.51 15.09
C TYR A 406 0.19 -30.80 14.40
N ASP A 407 -0.30 -31.80 15.14
CA ASP A 407 -0.81 -33.04 14.56
C ASP A 407 -1.98 -32.75 13.61
N LYS A 408 -2.95 -31.94 14.06
CA LYS A 408 -4.13 -31.56 13.27
C LYS A 408 -3.78 -30.71 12.04
N LEU A 409 -2.81 -29.81 12.16
CA LEU A 409 -2.30 -29.03 11.01
C LEU A 409 -1.61 -29.93 9.99
N THR A 410 -0.75 -30.83 10.46
CA THR A 410 0.00 -31.77 9.61
C THR A 410 -0.94 -32.72 8.88
N GLU A 411 -1.95 -33.25 9.59
CA GLU A 411 -3.01 -34.10 9.01
C GLU A 411 -3.74 -33.36 7.88
N TRP A 412 -4.14 -32.10 8.11
CA TRP A 412 -4.86 -31.30 7.12
C TRP A 412 -4.03 -31.03 5.86
N ILE A 413 -2.75 -30.68 6.01
CA ILE A 413 -1.82 -30.48 4.87
C ILE A 413 -1.72 -31.76 4.05
N CYS A 414 -1.54 -32.91 4.71
CA CYS A 414 -1.43 -34.21 4.06
C CYS A 414 -2.71 -34.55 3.28
N ARG A 415 -3.88 -34.41 3.91
CA ARG A 415 -5.18 -34.64 3.25
C ARG A 415 -5.37 -33.75 2.02
N ARG A 416 -4.95 -32.49 2.10
CA ARG A 416 -5.03 -31.53 0.99
C ARG A 416 -4.04 -31.85 -0.13
N TYR A 417 -2.83 -32.27 0.21
CA TYR A 417 -1.81 -32.72 -0.73
C TYR A 417 -2.33 -33.93 -1.52
N LEU A 418 -2.84 -34.95 -0.83
CA LEU A 418 -3.41 -36.16 -1.44
C LEU A 418 -4.60 -35.85 -2.37
N LYS A 419 -5.52 -34.96 -1.94
CA LYS A 419 -6.64 -34.50 -2.78
C LYS A 419 -6.18 -33.80 -4.07
N ARG A 420 -5.06 -33.07 -4.05
CA ARG A 420 -4.59 -32.28 -5.20
C ARG A 420 -3.68 -33.05 -6.16
N GLN A 421 -2.82 -33.91 -5.63
CA GLN A 421 -1.77 -34.57 -6.41
C GLN A 421 -2.16 -35.97 -6.88
N ARG A 422 -2.99 -36.67 -6.09
CA ARG A 422 -3.33 -38.09 -6.35
C ARG A 422 -4.82 -38.31 -6.64
N ASP A 423 -5.62 -37.24 -6.66
CA ASP A 423 -7.08 -37.26 -6.85
C ASP A 423 -7.81 -38.27 -5.93
N VAL A 424 -7.24 -38.49 -4.73
CA VAL A 424 -7.77 -39.43 -3.74
C VAL A 424 -8.80 -38.71 -2.88
N SER A 425 -10.02 -39.26 -2.77
CA SER A 425 -10.99 -38.84 -1.76
C SER A 425 -10.47 -39.22 -0.37
N THR A 426 -10.03 -38.23 0.40
CA THR A 426 -9.48 -38.44 1.74
C THR A 426 -10.54 -38.45 2.84
N ASP A 427 -11.83 -38.39 2.49
CA ASP A 427 -12.92 -38.23 3.47
C ASP A 427 -13.21 -39.52 4.26
N LEU A 428 -12.72 -40.67 3.80
CA LEU A 428 -12.86 -41.99 4.45
C LEU A 428 -11.55 -42.54 5.05
N LEU A 429 -10.43 -41.84 4.92
CA LEU A 429 -9.13 -42.29 5.43
C LEU A 429 -8.96 -41.95 6.90
N GLY A 430 -8.52 -42.91 7.71
CA GLY A 430 -8.11 -42.67 9.10
C GLY A 430 -6.86 -41.80 9.16
N GLU A 431 -6.63 -41.14 10.30
CA GLU A 431 -5.47 -40.25 10.53
C GLU A 431 -4.13 -40.96 10.26
N ASN A 432 -3.97 -42.20 10.75
CA ASN A 432 -2.78 -43.01 10.50
C ASN A 432 -2.57 -43.36 9.01
N ASP A 433 -3.65 -43.60 8.28
CA ASP A 433 -3.57 -43.93 6.85
C ASP A 433 -3.14 -42.72 6.01
N VAL A 434 -3.53 -41.52 6.43
CA VAL A 434 -3.09 -40.26 5.81
C VAL A 434 -1.59 -40.07 6.00
N TYR A 435 -1.09 -40.26 7.21
CA TYR A 435 0.34 -40.10 7.50
C TYR A 435 1.19 -41.14 6.78
N GLU A 436 0.76 -42.41 6.74
CA GLU A 436 1.48 -43.44 5.97
C GLU A 436 1.51 -43.14 4.47
N GLN A 437 0.42 -42.59 3.90
CA GLN A 437 0.40 -42.21 2.48
C GLN A 437 1.25 -40.98 2.13
N CYS A 438 1.51 -40.11 3.12
CA CYS A 438 2.34 -38.91 3.02
C CYS A 438 3.71 -39.08 3.69
N LYS A 439 4.11 -40.29 4.03
CA LYS A 439 5.29 -40.57 4.87
C LYS A 439 6.58 -40.02 4.28
N ASN A 440 6.77 -40.15 2.97
CA ASN A 440 7.96 -39.66 2.30
C ASN A 440 7.98 -38.13 2.25
N GLU A 441 6.82 -37.52 1.97
CA GLU A 441 6.67 -36.06 1.95
C GLU A 441 6.84 -35.45 3.35
N LEU A 442 6.33 -36.12 4.39
CA LEU A 442 6.50 -35.72 5.78
C LEU A 442 7.94 -35.89 6.24
N ALA A 443 8.59 -37.02 5.93
CA ALA A 443 10.00 -37.22 6.22
C ALA A 443 10.88 -36.17 5.52
N PHE A 444 10.53 -35.78 4.29
CA PHE A 444 11.21 -34.69 3.60
C PHE A 444 11.02 -33.34 4.28
N LEU A 445 9.78 -32.99 4.67
CA LEU A 445 9.49 -31.75 5.38
C LEU A 445 10.14 -31.72 6.77
N GLU A 446 10.18 -32.85 7.47
CA GLU A 446 10.84 -33.00 8.76
C GLU A 446 12.36 -32.86 8.62
N CYS A 447 12.97 -33.50 7.62
CA CYS A 447 14.38 -33.28 7.28
C CYS A 447 14.66 -31.82 6.89
N LEU A 448 13.78 -31.18 6.11
CA LEU A 448 13.88 -29.77 5.76
C LEU A 448 13.76 -28.86 6.98
N ALA A 449 12.88 -29.20 7.93
CA ALA A 449 12.71 -28.46 9.16
C ALA A 449 13.94 -28.60 10.06
N ILE A 450 14.43 -29.83 10.26
CA ILE A 450 15.64 -30.11 11.05
C ILE A 450 16.85 -29.39 10.44
N ILE A 451 17.07 -29.56 9.14
CA ILE A 451 18.20 -28.93 8.46
C ILE A 451 18.01 -27.41 8.43
N GLY A 452 16.80 -26.91 8.19
CA GLY A 452 16.49 -25.48 8.23
C GLY A 452 16.72 -24.86 9.61
N ILE A 453 16.47 -25.62 10.69
CA ILE A 453 16.81 -25.25 12.07
C ILE A 453 18.33 -25.25 12.27
N GLU A 454 19.04 -26.24 11.73
CA GLU A 454 20.50 -26.36 11.85
C GLU A 454 21.26 -25.31 11.02
N SER A 455 20.76 -24.95 9.83
CA SER A 455 21.42 -24.02 8.91
C SER A 455 20.86 -22.59 8.95
N ASN A 456 19.82 -22.34 9.75
CA ASN A 456 19.10 -21.05 9.87
C ASN A 456 18.69 -20.43 8.52
N ALA A 457 18.60 -21.26 7.48
CA ALA A 457 18.20 -20.91 6.11
C ALA A 457 17.84 -22.20 5.38
N ILE A 458 16.76 -22.19 4.60
CA ILE A 458 16.42 -23.32 3.70
C ILE A 458 17.15 -23.11 2.37
N VAL A 459 18.39 -23.57 2.28
CA VAL A 459 19.12 -23.63 1.00
C VAL A 459 18.87 -25.01 0.38
N LEU A 460 17.99 -25.06 -0.63
CA LEU A 460 17.69 -26.28 -1.38
C LEU A 460 18.86 -26.61 -2.33
N GLY A 461 19.91 -27.25 -1.80
CA GLY A 461 21.00 -27.78 -2.59
C GLY A 461 20.63 -29.09 -3.31
N PRO A 462 21.25 -29.42 -4.46
CA PRO A 462 21.02 -30.68 -5.17
C PRO A 462 21.22 -31.92 -4.30
N ASP A 463 22.17 -31.86 -3.37
CA ASP A 463 22.50 -32.95 -2.44
C ASP A 463 21.39 -33.20 -1.39
N LEU A 464 20.58 -32.17 -1.09
CA LEU A 464 19.45 -32.28 -0.18
C LEU A 464 18.29 -33.08 -0.81
N LEU A 465 18.08 -32.90 -2.11
CA LEU A 465 17.08 -33.65 -2.89
C LEU A 465 17.45 -35.14 -3.02
N GLN A 466 18.74 -35.48 -2.94
CA GLN A 466 19.21 -36.87 -2.93
C GLN A 466 19.05 -37.56 -1.57
N LYS A 467 19.14 -36.83 -0.46
CA LYS A 467 18.90 -37.38 0.89
C LYS A 467 17.43 -37.60 1.21
N ALA A 468 16.54 -36.99 0.44
CA ALA A 468 15.10 -37.00 0.62
C ALA A 468 14.34 -38.02 -0.25
N GLN A 469 15.05 -38.69 -1.16
CA GLN A 469 14.58 -39.86 -1.92
C GLN A 469 14.89 -41.13 -1.14
#